data_AF-A0A7W3Y396-F1
#
_entry.id   AF-A0A7W3Y396-F1
#
_cell.length_a   1.000
_cell.length_b   1.000
_cell.length_c   1.000
_cell.angle_alpha   90.00
_cell.angle_beta   90.00
_cell.angle_gamma   90.00
#
_symmetry.space_group_name_H-M   'P 1'
#
loop_
_entity.id
_entity.type
_entity.pdbx_description
1 polymer ?
#
loop_
_entity_poly.entity_id
_entity_poly.type
_entity_poly.pdbx_seq_one_letter_code
_entity_poly.pdbx_strand_id
1 'polypeptide(L)'
;MSTSFHAVLIRSTGPLHLYRVLHDGGDRTTHLVLDTAGGEVFPADAHGVRRGTLVLSLVDGNHSGEPAEGDGPLGDFLPSAAHIARAWINDGTPPEKVVRYFG
;
A
#
# COMPACT_ATOMS: atom_id res chain seq x y z
N MET A 1 17.88 10.21 -5.62
CA MET A 1 16.54 10.26 -6.24
C MET A 1 15.58 10.53 -5.11
N SER A 2 14.93 11.70 -5.11
CA SER A 2 13.91 12.03 -4.13
C SER A 2 12.65 11.25 -4.51
N THR A 3 12.40 10.11 -3.87
CA THR A 3 11.20 9.31 -4.13
C THR A 3 10.00 10.03 -3.53
N SER A 4 8.87 10.06 -4.21
CA SER A 4 7.63 10.57 -3.64
C SER A 4 6.49 9.65 -4.00
N PHE A 5 5.47 9.58 -3.14
CA PHE A 5 4.26 8.85 -3.49
C PHE A 5 3.00 9.57 -3.06
N HIS A 6 1.94 9.24 -3.77
CA HIS A 6 0.58 9.68 -3.53
C HIS A 6 -0.37 8.48 -3.62
N ALA A 7 -0.81 7.99 -2.47
CA ALA A 7 -1.80 6.93 -2.37
C ALA A 7 -3.20 7.51 -2.21
N VAL A 8 -4.16 6.97 -2.96
CA VAL A 8 -5.57 7.36 -2.94
C VAL A 8 -6.42 6.12 -2.77
N LEU A 9 -7.36 6.16 -1.83
CA LEU A 9 -8.37 5.13 -1.66
C LEU A 9 -9.33 5.18 -2.86
N ILE A 10 -9.36 4.11 -3.66
CA ILE A 10 -10.20 4.03 -4.87
C ILE A 10 -11.41 3.10 -4.70
N ARG A 11 -11.36 2.20 -3.71
CA ARG A 11 -12.49 1.31 -3.37
C ARG A 11 -12.39 0.88 -1.91
N SER A 12 -13.51 0.85 -1.23
CA SER A 12 -13.64 0.36 0.14
C SER A 12 -14.79 -0.65 0.19
N THR A 13 -14.55 -1.86 0.69
CA THR A 13 -15.56 -2.91 0.77
C THR A 13 -15.36 -3.73 2.04
N GLY A 14 -16.14 -3.41 3.07
CA GLY A 14 -15.98 -4.02 4.39
C GLY A 14 -14.56 -3.77 4.93
N PRO A 15 -13.81 -4.83 5.32
CA PRO A 15 -12.47 -4.67 5.86
C PRO A 15 -11.37 -4.45 4.81
N LEU A 16 -11.72 -4.52 3.52
CA LEU A 16 -10.77 -4.42 2.40
C LEU A 16 -10.82 -3.03 1.77
N HIS A 17 -9.66 -2.37 1.70
CA HIS A 17 -9.52 -1.02 1.17
C HIS A 17 -8.42 -0.98 0.11
N LEU A 18 -8.82 -0.73 -1.14
CA LEU A 18 -7.94 -0.70 -2.31
C LEU A 18 -7.43 0.71 -2.57
N TYR A 19 -6.11 0.82 -2.68
CA TYR A 19 -5.39 2.05 -2.96
C TYR A 19 -4.75 2.00 -4.34
N ARG A 20 -4.81 3.12 -5.05
CA ARG A 20 -3.91 3.42 -6.17
C ARG A 20 -2.78 4.30 -5.64
N VAL A 21 -1.54 3.90 -5.89
CA VAL A 21 -0.34 4.63 -5.48
C VAL A 21 0.38 5.13 -6.70
N LEU A 22 0.53 6.45 -6.79
CA LEU A 22 1.31 7.13 -7.82
C LEU A 22 2.69 7.44 -7.25
N HIS A 23 3.75 6.96 -7.90
CA HIS A 23 5.13 7.23 -7.51
C HIS A 23 5.74 8.27 -8.45
N ASP A 24 6.62 9.10 -7.89
CA ASP A 24 7.45 10.06 -8.63
C ASP A 24 6.64 10.97 -9.57
N GLY A 25 5.55 11.55 -9.05
CA GLY A 25 4.68 12.43 -9.83
C GLY A 25 3.74 11.71 -10.81
N GLY A 26 3.71 10.37 -10.81
CA GLY A 26 2.80 9.55 -11.62
C GLY A 26 3.48 8.69 -12.67
N ASP A 27 4.80 8.75 -12.79
CA ASP A 27 5.58 7.95 -13.75
C ASP A 27 5.38 6.44 -13.54
N ARG A 28 5.10 6.03 -12.31
CA ARG A 28 4.84 4.64 -11.95
C ARG A 28 3.58 4.56 -11.11
N THR A 29 2.72 3.59 -11.40
CA THR A 29 1.48 3.35 -10.64
C THR A 29 1.48 1.93 -10.11
N THR A 30 1.19 1.77 -8.82
CA THR A 30 0.96 0.47 -8.18
C THR A 30 -0.40 0.47 -7.48
N HIS A 31 -0.90 -0.72 -7.15
CA HIS A 31 -2.08 -0.88 -6.32
C HIS A 31 -1.76 -1.74 -5.10
N LEU A 32 -2.39 -1.45 -3.99
CA LEU A 32 -2.26 -2.21 -2.75
C LEU A 32 -3.61 -2.27 -2.05
N VAL A 33 -3.82 -3.31 -1.26
CA VAL A 33 -4.99 -3.47 -0.41
C VAL A 33 -4.54 -3.40 1.04
N LEU A 34 -5.24 -2.58 1.83
CA LEU A 34 -5.25 -2.65 3.28
C LEU A 34 -6.38 -3.60 3.70
N ASP A 35 -6.03 -4.74 4.29
CA ASP A 35 -6.96 -5.68 4.91
C ASP A 35 -6.93 -5.51 6.43
N THR A 36 -7.95 -4.84 6.93
CA THR A 36 -8.10 -4.55 8.37
C THR A 36 -8.55 -5.75 9.19
N ALA A 37 -9.18 -6.75 8.56
CA ALA A 37 -9.58 -7.99 9.23
C ALA A 37 -8.42 -9.00 9.26
N GLY A 38 -7.68 -9.10 8.16
CA GLY A 38 -6.46 -9.91 8.05
C GLY A 38 -5.25 -9.31 8.75
N GLY A 39 -5.27 -8.01 9.04
CA GLY A 39 -4.18 -7.33 9.74
C GLY A 39 -2.96 -7.12 8.86
N GLU A 40 -3.14 -6.90 7.56
CA GLU A 40 -2.04 -6.78 6.60
C GLU A 40 -2.30 -5.75 5.49
N VAL A 41 -1.22 -5.31 4.85
CA VAL A 41 -1.23 -4.58 3.57
C VAL A 41 -0.49 -5.43 2.55
N PHE A 42 -1.03 -5.57 1.34
CA PHE A 42 -0.40 -6.37 0.29
C PHE A 42 -0.53 -5.73 -1.10
N PRO A 43 0.40 -5.99 -2.03
CA PRO A 43 0.27 -5.60 -3.42
C PRO A 43 -0.96 -6.23 -4.06
N ALA A 44 -1.66 -5.47 -4.89
CA ALA A 44 -2.82 -5.94 -5.63
C ALA A 44 -2.82 -5.38 -7.05
N ASP A 45 -3.70 -5.90 -7.89
CA ASP A 45 -4.03 -5.26 -9.16
C ASP A 45 -5.08 -4.14 -9.00
N ALA A 46 -5.47 -3.52 -10.11
CA ALA A 46 -6.48 -2.45 -10.12
C ALA A 46 -7.89 -2.90 -9.70
N HIS A 47 -8.13 -4.21 -9.61
CA HIS A 47 -9.39 -4.80 -9.17
C HIS A 47 -9.36 -5.24 -7.70
N GLY A 48 -8.20 -5.15 -7.04
CA GLY A 48 -7.98 -5.59 -5.66
C GLY A 48 -7.64 -7.06 -5.53
N VAL A 49 -7.27 -7.72 -6.63
CA VAL A 49 -6.77 -9.11 -6.59
C VAL A 49 -5.33 -9.09 -6.10
N ARG A 50 -5.05 -9.84 -5.04
CA ARG A 50 -3.72 -9.96 -4.43
C ARG A 50 -2.67 -10.40 -5.47
N ARG A 51 -1.50 -9.78 -5.39
CA ARG A 51 -0.33 -10.04 -6.24
C ARG A 51 0.81 -10.57 -5.36
N GLY A 52 1.33 -11.74 -5.71
CA GLY A 52 2.47 -12.34 -5.03
C GLY A 52 2.18 -12.72 -3.58
N THR A 53 3.26 -12.83 -2.80
CA THR A 53 3.19 -13.20 -1.37
C THR A 53 3.65 -12.07 -0.45
N LEU A 54 4.14 -10.97 -1.01
CA LEU A 54 4.60 -9.81 -0.27
C LEU A 54 3.48 -9.22 0.58
N VAL A 55 3.75 -9.03 1.86
CA VAL A 55 2.83 -8.42 2.82
C VAL A 55 3.58 -7.50 3.78
N LEU A 56 2.87 -6.53 4.32
CA LEU A 56 3.25 -5.76 5.50
C LEU A 56 2.20 -6.00 6.59
N SER A 57 2.63 -6.50 7.74
CA SER A 57 1.75 -6.73 8.89
C SER A 57 1.40 -5.41 9.59
N LEU A 58 0.12 -5.23 9.89
CA LEU A 58 -0.40 -4.11 10.69
C LEU A 58 -0.09 -4.26 12.19
N VAL A 59 0.29 -5.47 12.62
CA VAL A 59 0.50 -5.80 14.05
C VAL A 59 1.89 -5.37 14.51
N ASP A 60 2.92 -5.72 13.75
CA ASP A 60 4.32 -5.51 14.11
C ASP A 60 5.08 -4.62 13.12
N GLY A 61 4.46 -4.26 11.98
CA GLY A 61 5.10 -3.47 10.93
C GLY A 61 6.16 -4.24 10.13
N ASN A 62 6.30 -5.55 10.35
CA ASN A 62 7.23 -6.37 9.60
C ASN A 62 6.64 -6.72 8.24
N HIS A 63 7.52 -6.89 7.26
CA HIS A 63 7.15 -7.42 5.95
C HIS A 63 7.69 -8.84 5.78
N SER A 64 7.01 -9.63 4.96
CA SER A 64 7.44 -10.97 4.56
C SER A 64 6.98 -11.29 3.15
N GLY A 65 7.48 -12.38 2.58
CA GLY A 65 7.17 -12.77 1.21
C GLY A 65 7.95 -12.00 0.16
N GLU A 66 7.61 -12.27 -1.10
CA GLU A 66 8.32 -11.74 -2.27
C GLU A 66 7.34 -11.00 -3.20
N PRO A 67 7.79 -9.90 -3.85
CA PRO A 67 6.99 -9.22 -4.86
C PRO A 67 6.69 -10.17 -6.02
N ALA A 68 5.52 -10.03 -6.65
CA ALA A 68 5.23 -10.82 -7.84
C ALA A 68 6.10 -10.38 -9.02
N GLU A 69 6.30 -11.27 -10.00
CA GLU A 69 6.92 -10.86 -11.25
C GLU A 69 6.12 -9.72 -11.91
N GLY A 70 6.84 -8.65 -12.26
CA GLY A 70 6.27 -7.44 -12.86
C GLY A 70 5.66 -6.45 -11.86
N ASP A 71 5.66 -6.74 -10.55
CA ASP A 71 5.36 -5.72 -9.56
C ASP A 71 6.51 -4.70 -9.48
N GLY A 72 6.18 -3.48 -9.06
CA GLY A 72 7.18 -2.46 -8.78
C GLY A 72 8.20 -2.94 -7.73
N PRO A 73 9.41 -2.38 -7.70
CA PRO A 73 10.43 -2.76 -6.73
C PRO A 73 9.88 -2.70 -5.29
N LEU A 74 10.39 -3.58 -4.41
CA LEU A 74 10.05 -3.61 -2.99
C LEU A 74 10.14 -2.21 -2.33
N GLY A 75 11.06 -1.38 -2.81
CA GLY A 75 11.25 0.00 -2.39
C GLY A 75 10.09 0.96 -2.70
N ASP A 76 9.18 0.62 -3.60
CA ASP A 76 7.96 1.40 -3.86
C ASP A 76 6.80 0.94 -2.95
N PHE A 77 6.73 -0.38 -2.69
CA PHE A 77 5.69 -0.95 -1.84
C PHE A 77 5.88 -0.56 -0.37
N LEU A 78 7.05 -0.83 0.22
CA LEU A 78 7.23 -0.69 1.66
C LEU A 78 6.93 0.73 2.19
N PRO A 79 7.41 1.83 1.57
CA PRO A 79 7.11 3.16 2.06
C PRO A 79 5.63 3.50 1.98
N SER A 80 4.96 3.14 0.88
CA SER A 80 3.54 3.44 0.70
C SER A 80 2.66 2.60 1.64
N ALA A 81 2.91 1.30 1.74
CA ALA A 81 2.23 0.39 2.66
C ALA A 81 2.40 0.83 4.12
N ALA A 82 3.63 1.14 4.56
CA ALA A 82 3.89 1.52 5.94
C ALA A 82 3.16 2.79 6.36
N HIS A 83 3.07 3.78 5.47
CA HIS A 83 2.36 5.03 5.77
C HIS A 83 0.84 4.86 5.78
N ILE A 84 0.29 4.02 4.90
CA ILE A 84 -1.14 3.70 4.90
C ILE A 84 -1.51 2.92 6.16
N ALA A 85 -0.72 1.89 6.50
CA ALA A 85 -0.83 1.13 7.74
C ALA A 85 -0.77 2.06 8.96
N ARG A 86 0.21 2.97 9.01
CA ARG A 86 0.35 3.90 10.12
C ARG A 86 -0.83 4.86 10.27
N ALA A 87 -1.36 5.37 9.17
CA ALA A 87 -2.54 6.23 9.20
C ALA A 87 -3.77 5.47 9.72
N TRP A 88 -4.00 4.24 9.24
CA TRP A 88 -5.03 3.35 9.77
C TRP A 88 -4.86 3.09 11.28
N ILE A 89 -3.66 2.73 11.72
CA ILE A 89 -3.36 2.42 13.13
C ILE A 89 -3.62 3.62 14.04
N ASN A 90 -3.33 4.83 13.58
CA ASN A 90 -3.52 6.05 14.37
C ASN A 90 -4.99 6.45 14.48
N ASP A 91 -5.74 6.41 13.37
CA ASP A 91 -7.07 7.03 13.28
C ASP A 91 -8.21 6.02 13.32
N GLY A 92 -7.92 4.72 13.15
CA GLY A 92 -8.92 3.65 13.08
C GLY A 92 -9.86 3.74 11.88
N THR A 93 -9.51 4.57 10.89
CA THR A 93 -10.29 4.78 9.66
C THR A 93 -9.38 4.62 8.45
N PRO A 94 -9.85 4.01 7.35
CA PRO A 94 -9.01 3.83 6.16
C PRO A 94 -8.73 5.21 5.56
N PRO A 95 -7.46 5.63 5.47
CA PRO A 95 -7.13 6.98 5.02
C PRO A 95 -7.59 7.19 3.58
N GLU A 96 -8.32 8.26 3.28
CA GLU A 96 -8.73 8.54 1.89
C GLU A 96 -7.53 8.85 0.99
N LYS A 97 -6.48 9.45 1.57
CA LYS A 97 -5.28 9.87 0.86
C LYS A 97 -4.05 9.91 1.76
N VAL A 98 -2.91 9.48 1.24
CA VAL A 98 -1.59 9.55 1.91
C VAL A 98 -0.55 10.08 0.94
N VAL A 99 0.15 11.15 1.31
CA VAL A 99 1.19 11.78 0.46
C VAL A 99 2.49 11.90 1.22
N ARG A 100 3.60 11.54 0.58
CA ARG A 100 4.95 11.70 1.13
C ARG A 100 5.96 12.08 0.06
N TYR A 101 6.92 12.88 0.48
CA TYR A 101 8.07 13.32 -0.29
C TYR A 101 9.32 12.92 0.50
N PHE A 102 10.21 12.14 -0.10
CA PHE A 102 11.50 11.77 0.47
C PHE A 102 12.57 12.67 -0.16
N GLY A 103 13.10 13.61 0.63
CA GLY A 103 14.13 14.58 0.22
C GLY A 103 15.51 13.97 0.20
#